data_AF-A0A536TP01-F1
#
_entry.id   AF-A0A536TP01-F1
#
_cell.length_a   1.000
_cell.length_b   1.000
_cell.length_c   1.000
_cell.angle_alpha   90.00
_cell.angle_beta   90.00
_cell.angle_gamma   90.00
#
_symmetry.space_group_name_H-M   'P 1'
#
loop_
_entity.id
_entity.type
_entity.pdbx_description
1 polymer ?
#
loop_
_entity_poly.entity_id
_entity_poly.type
_entity_poly.pdbx_seq_one_letter_code
_entity_poly.pdbx_strand_id
1 'polypeptide(L)'
;MSPTPRVAGPGEQADACPLQRCLRISSTASANICIPELFLTDAMITALLFRDDAYLKTASARVLAVHELGIELDRTIFYPLGGGQAGDTGALLRANGERIPILDTRKGDAIGSVRHVPAPGMPRPEIGETLTLEIDWQRRYSLMRLHTALHVMSCVVVAPVSGGNIAPDKGRLDFDIDMSLLDAERIEHETNALIARGVETETVWISDEEL
;
A
#
# COMPACT_ATOMS: atom_id res chain seq x y z
N MET A 1 -22.19 -1.66 43.67
CA MET A 1 -20.92 -1.34 42.99
C MET A 1 -21.20 -1.40 41.50
N SER A 2 -21.47 -0.24 40.89
CA SER A 2 -21.79 -0.12 39.46
C SER A 2 -20.50 0.06 38.68
N PRO A 3 -20.29 -0.62 37.54
CA PRO A 3 -19.11 -0.39 36.72
C PRO A 3 -19.33 0.88 35.88
N THR A 4 -18.45 1.85 36.06
CA THR A 4 -18.30 3.01 35.17
C THR A 4 -17.78 2.56 33.81
N PRO A 5 -18.31 3.07 32.69
CA PRO A 5 -17.76 2.79 31.37
C PRO A 5 -16.45 3.55 31.17
N ARG A 6 -15.42 2.85 30.68
CA ARG A 6 -14.16 3.45 30.20
C ARG A 6 -14.45 4.27 28.95
N VAL A 7 -14.09 5.55 29.00
CA VAL A 7 -14.00 6.42 27.83
C VAL A 7 -12.85 5.91 26.95
N ALA A 8 -13.14 5.61 25.70
CA ALA A 8 -12.14 5.30 24.69
C ALA A 8 -11.34 6.57 24.37
N GLY A 9 -10.00 6.47 24.38
CA GLY A 9 -9.10 7.56 23.99
C GLY A 9 -9.22 7.87 22.49
N PRO A 10 -8.74 9.04 22.05
CA PRO A 10 -8.85 9.46 20.67
C PRO A 10 -8.12 8.46 19.76
N GLY A 11 -8.85 7.98 18.76
CA GLY A 11 -8.32 7.10 17.72
C GLY A 11 -7.12 7.73 17.03
N GLU A 12 -6.12 6.89 16.81
CA GLU A 12 -4.95 7.13 15.98
C GLU A 12 -5.41 7.71 14.64
N GLN A 13 -5.18 9.01 14.45
CA GLN A 13 -5.50 9.72 13.22
C GLN A 13 -4.75 9.02 12.08
N ALA A 14 -5.47 8.67 11.03
CA ALA A 14 -4.88 8.17 9.80
C ALA A 14 -3.90 9.24 9.28
N ASP A 15 -2.61 8.97 9.44
CA ASP A 15 -1.52 9.84 8.99
C ASP A 15 -1.63 10.03 7.47
N ALA A 16 -2.12 11.21 7.09
CA ALA A 16 -2.21 11.67 5.72
C ALA A 16 -0.78 11.92 5.21
N CYS A 17 -0.27 10.97 4.43
CA CYS A 17 0.87 11.22 3.55
C CYS A 17 0.40 12.20 2.46
N PRO A 18 1.09 13.33 2.20
CA PRO A 18 0.56 14.47 1.44
C PRO A 18 0.53 14.25 -0.09
N LEU A 19 0.39 13.01 -0.53
CA LEU A 19 0.21 12.65 -1.94
C LEU A 19 -0.76 11.46 -1.99
N GLN A 20 -2.04 11.69 -1.72
CA GLN A 20 -3.08 10.68 -1.90
C GLN A 20 -3.39 10.52 -3.39
N ARG A 21 -3.26 9.29 -3.87
CA ARG A 21 -3.57 8.89 -5.25
C ARG A 21 -5.09 8.78 -5.38
N CYS A 22 -5.76 9.82 -5.87
CA CYS A 22 -7.17 9.76 -6.23
C CYS A 22 -7.35 9.25 -7.67
N LEU A 23 -8.29 8.34 -7.88
CA LEU A 23 -8.74 7.92 -9.21
C LEU A 23 -9.48 9.11 -9.85
N ARG A 24 -8.95 9.70 -10.92
CA ARG A 24 -9.59 10.81 -11.65
C ARG A 24 -10.09 10.37 -13.01
N ILE A 25 -11.04 11.15 -13.52
CA ILE A 25 -11.53 11.15 -14.90
C ILE A 25 -11.26 12.58 -15.40
N SER A 26 -10.42 12.67 -16.45
CA SER A 26 -9.68 13.85 -16.96
C SER A 26 -10.41 15.20 -17.15
N SER A 27 -9.67 16.30 -16.88
CA SER A 27 -9.55 17.53 -17.72
C SER A 27 -8.40 18.45 -17.20
N THR A 28 -7.69 19.11 -18.13
CA THR A 28 -6.29 19.64 -18.11
C THR A 28 -5.98 21.00 -17.44
N ALA A 29 -4.77 21.18 -16.83
CA ALA A 29 -3.70 22.18 -17.14
C ALA A 29 -2.65 22.38 -16.00
N SER A 30 -1.39 22.70 -16.36
CA SER A 30 -0.13 22.61 -15.57
C SER A 30 0.39 23.92 -14.91
N ALA A 31 1.24 23.82 -13.88
CA ALA A 31 2.39 24.71 -13.61
C ALA A 31 3.40 24.14 -12.56
N ASN A 32 4.71 24.33 -12.79
CA ASN A 32 5.83 23.87 -11.94
C ASN A 32 6.38 24.98 -11.04
N ILE A 33 6.76 24.68 -9.79
CA ILE A 33 7.60 25.54 -8.93
C ILE A 33 8.66 24.69 -8.20
N CYS A 34 9.93 25.08 -8.32
CA CYS A 34 11.10 24.53 -7.62
C CYS A 34 11.25 25.13 -6.20
N ILE A 35 11.63 24.32 -5.21
CA ILE A 35 12.04 24.75 -3.85
C ILE A 35 13.46 24.22 -3.58
N PRO A 36 14.37 25.01 -2.96
CA PRO A 36 15.80 24.75 -2.92
C PRO A 36 16.24 23.81 -1.79
N GLU A 37 17.38 23.15 -2.03
CA GLU A 37 18.08 22.20 -1.17
C GLU A 37 18.34 22.71 0.26
N LEU A 38 17.83 21.99 1.25
CA LEU A 38 18.40 21.96 2.60
C LEU A 38 18.83 20.53 2.93
N PHE A 39 20.10 20.42 3.28
CA PHE A 39 20.81 19.24 3.76
C PHE A 39 19.96 18.37 4.71
N LEU A 40 19.36 17.31 4.17
CA LEU A 40 18.95 16.15 4.95
C LEU A 40 20.17 15.23 5.05
N THR A 41 20.50 14.81 6.27
CA THR A 41 21.23 13.56 6.49
C THR A 41 20.68 12.50 5.54
N ASP A 42 21.55 11.80 4.81
CA ASP A 42 21.28 10.86 3.71
C ASP A 42 20.30 9.73 4.14
N ALA A 43 19.04 10.10 4.37
CA ALA A 43 17.92 9.21 4.57
C ALA A 43 17.60 8.74 3.15
N MET A 44 18.23 7.62 2.79
CA MET A 44 18.07 6.99 1.48
C MET A 44 16.61 6.54 1.33
N ILE A 45 15.77 7.42 0.78
CA ILE A 45 14.38 7.12 0.45
C ILE A 45 14.37 5.92 -0.49
N THR A 46 13.63 4.87 -0.13
CA THR A 46 13.47 3.70 -0.99
C THR A 46 12.64 4.09 -2.21
N ALA A 47 13.17 3.86 -3.42
CA ALA A 47 12.40 4.07 -4.64
C ALA A 47 11.28 3.01 -4.76
N LEU A 48 10.02 3.46 -4.82
CA LEU A 48 8.83 2.61 -4.77
C LEU A 48 8.34 2.25 -6.18
N LEU A 49 8.98 1.26 -6.80
CA LEU A 49 8.77 0.88 -8.21
C LEU A 49 7.31 0.47 -8.52
N PHE A 50 6.59 -0.05 -7.54
CA PHE A 50 5.18 -0.43 -7.69
C PHE A 50 4.23 0.75 -7.93
N ARG A 51 4.68 1.99 -7.69
CA ARG A 51 3.90 3.20 -8.02
C ARG A 51 3.90 3.46 -9.52
N ASP A 52 5.02 3.15 -10.18
CA ASP A 52 5.21 3.37 -11.62
C ASP A 52 4.66 2.19 -12.43
N ASP A 53 4.91 0.96 -11.99
CA ASP A 53 4.38 -0.26 -12.60
C ASP A 53 3.86 -1.23 -11.53
N ALA A 54 2.53 -1.27 -11.37
CA ALA A 54 1.87 -2.15 -10.40
C ALA A 54 1.94 -3.64 -10.78
N TYR A 55 2.29 -3.97 -12.02
CA TYR A 55 2.38 -5.33 -12.56
C TYR A 55 3.81 -5.89 -12.59
N LEU A 56 4.80 -5.09 -12.20
CA LEU A 56 6.20 -5.52 -12.10
C LEU A 56 6.35 -6.58 -11.00
N LYS A 57 6.79 -7.78 -11.39
CA LYS A 57 6.85 -8.97 -10.51
C LYS A 57 8.24 -9.27 -9.99
N THR A 58 9.25 -8.80 -10.71
CA THR A 58 10.66 -8.96 -10.36
C THR A 58 11.42 -7.67 -10.58
N ALA A 59 12.46 -7.44 -9.79
CA ALA A 59 13.35 -6.29 -9.91
C ALA A 59 14.71 -6.60 -9.31
N SER A 60 15.72 -5.77 -9.57
CA SER A 60 16.99 -5.81 -8.85
C SER A 60 17.07 -4.63 -7.88
N ALA A 61 17.60 -4.84 -6.68
CA ALA A 61 17.86 -3.78 -5.71
C ALA A 61 19.12 -4.06 -4.90
N ARG A 62 19.67 -3.00 -4.32
CA ARG A 62 20.84 -3.05 -3.43
C ARG A 62 20.40 -2.95 -1.98
N VAL A 63 21.02 -3.76 -1.13
CA VAL A 63 20.80 -3.72 0.32
C VAL A 63 21.42 -2.45 0.89
N LEU A 64 20.61 -1.66 1.59
CA LEU A 64 21.04 -0.45 2.28
C LEU A 64 21.31 -0.71 3.75
N ALA A 65 20.44 -1.47 4.40
CA ALA A 65 20.56 -1.80 5.81
C ALA A 65 19.98 -3.17 6.12
N VAL A 66 20.55 -3.80 7.15
CA VAL A 66 20.04 -5.04 7.73
C VAL A 66 20.02 -4.87 9.25
N HIS A 67 18.85 -5.03 9.83
CA HIS A 67 18.63 -4.93 11.27
C HIS A 67 17.75 -6.09 11.75
N GLU A 68 17.58 -6.24 13.06
CA GLU A 68 16.86 -7.37 13.65
C GLU A 68 15.46 -7.56 13.02
N LEU A 69 14.75 -6.46 12.80
CA LEU A 69 13.38 -6.46 12.30
C LEU A 69 13.22 -6.61 10.78
N GLY A 70 14.29 -6.55 9.98
CA GLY A 70 14.17 -6.63 8.53
C GLY A 70 15.36 -6.16 7.71
N ILE A 71 15.12 -6.02 6.41
CA ILE A 71 16.07 -5.63 5.38
C ILE A 71 15.51 -4.40 4.64
N GLU A 72 16.34 -3.37 4.47
CA GLU A 72 15.99 -2.16 3.71
C GLU A 72 16.80 -2.09 2.42
N LEU A 73 16.14 -1.66 1.34
CA LEU A 73 16.67 -1.66 -0.02
C LEU A 73 16.62 -0.27 -0.65
N ASP A 74 17.45 -0.02 -1.66
CA ASP A 74 17.45 1.25 -2.40
C ASP A 74 16.20 1.45 -3.26
N ARG A 75 15.59 0.35 -3.68
CA ARG A 75 14.31 0.32 -4.40
C ARG A 75 13.56 -0.96 -4.10
N THR A 76 12.24 -0.95 -4.28
CA THR A 76 11.43 -2.16 -4.08
C THR A 76 10.17 -2.20 -4.93
N ILE A 77 9.78 -3.41 -5.31
CA ILE A 77 8.49 -3.74 -5.89
C ILE A 77 7.48 -4.24 -4.84
N PHE A 78 7.91 -4.50 -3.60
CA PHE A 78 7.03 -4.93 -2.51
C PHE A 78 6.26 -3.73 -1.98
N TYR A 79 4.93 -3.82 -1.95
CA TYR A 79 4.06 -2.83 -1.32
C TYR A 79 4.14 -3.03 0.20
N PRO A 80 4.58 -2.02 0.97
CA PRO A 80 4.51 -2.07 2.42
C PRO A 80 3.06 -1.95 2.88
N LEU A 81 2.68 -2.65 3.96
CA LEU A 81 1.35 -2.52 4.55
C LEU A 81 0.96 -1.03 4.71
N GLY A 82 -0.23 -0.68 4.21
CA GLY A 82 -0.70 0.69 4.20
C GLY A 82 -2.07 0.83 3.54
N GLY A 83 -2.86 1.83 3.95
CA GLY A 83 -4.21 2.06 3.42
C GLY A 83 -5.16 0.87 3.66
N GLY A 84 -4.94 0.13 4.75
CA GLY A 84 -5.67 -1.11 5.05
C GLY A 84 -5.21 -2.35 4.27
N GLN A 85 -4.41 -2.21 3.21
CA GLN A 85 -3.90 -3.34 2.43
C GLN A 85 -2.72 -4.02 3.10
N ALA A 86 -2.78 -5.35 3.21
CA ALA A 86 -1.69 -6.17 3.71
C ALA A 86 -0.39 -5.98 2.91
N GLY A 87 0.75 -6.04 3.61
CA GLY A 87 2.07 -6.00 3.00
C GLY A 87 2.33 -7.23 2.13
N ASP A 88 3.25 -7.07 1.18
CA ASP A 88 3.52 -8.14 0.23
C ASP A 88 4.38 -9.28 0.75
N THR A 89 3.99 -10.41 0.17
CA THR A 89 4.63 -11.71 0.01
C THR A 89 5.86 -11.77 -0.88
N GLY A 90 6.90 -12.58 -0.59
CA GLY A 90 7.81 -12.97 -1.67
C GLY A 90 9.15 -13.54 -1.24
N ALA A 91 10.18 -13.22 -2.00
CA ALA A 91 11.56 -13.51 -1.66
C ALA A 91 12.57 -12.51 -2.24
N LEU A 92 13.73 -12.49 -1.60
CA LEU A 92 14.96 -11.92 -2.14
C LEU A 92 15.87 -13.09 -2.56
N LEU A 93 16.36 -13.05 -3.79
CA LEU A 93 17.23 -14.07 -4.38
C LEU A 93 18.64 -13.52 -4.51
N ARG A 94 19.61 -14.27 -4.00
CA ARG A 94 21.04 -14.00 -4.18
C ARG A 94 21.53 -14.55 -5.51
N ALA A 95 22.67 -14.03 -5.98
CA ALA A 95 23.31 -14.50 -7.22
C ALA A 95 23.73 -15.99 -7.16
N ASN A 96 23.97 -16.53 -5.97
CA ASN A 96 24.30 -17.94 -5.76
C ASN A 96 23.06 -18.88 -5.76
N GLY A 97 21.86 -18.34 -5.99
CA GLY A 97 20.60 -19.09 -5.99
C GLY A 97 19.93 -19.24 -4.62
N GLU A 98 20.54 -18.72 -3.55
CA GLU A 98 19.95 -18.73 -2.22
C GLU A 98 18.73 -17.80 -2.15
N ARG A 99 17.66 -18.30 -1.51
CA ARG A 99 16.37 -17.63 -1.40
C ARG A 99 16.14 -17.20 0.05
N ILE A 100 15.82 -15.94 0.25
CA ILE A 100 15.42 -15.35 1.54
C ILE A 100 13.91 -15.07 1.47
N PRO A 101 13.05 -15.94 2.03
CA PRO A 101 11.61 -15.71 2.06
C PRO A 101 11.27 -14.44 2.84
N ILE A 102 10.46 -13.58 2.24
CA ILE A 102 9.90 -12.38 2.87
C ILE A 102 8.45 -12.69 3.26
N LEU A 103 8.17 -12.65 4.56
CA LEU A 103 6.86 -12.98 5.13
C LEU A 103 5.94 -11.76 5.21
N ASP A 104 6.50 -10.56 5.17
CA ASP A 104 5.75 -9.31 5.25
C ASP A 104 6.61 -8.13 4.80
N THR A 105 5.96 -7.05 4.39
CA THR A 105 6.61 -5.79 4.02
C THR A 105 5.94 -4.64 4.75
N ARG A 106 6.75 -3.79 5.40
CA ARG A 106 6.29 -2.70 6.26
C ARG A 106 6.97 -1.39 5.89
N LYS A 107 6.36 -0.26 6.23
CA LYS A 107 7.09 1.02 6.24
C LYS A 107 8.21 0.89 7.29
N GLY A 108 9.41 1.33 6.94
CA GLY A 108 10.53 1.38 7.89
C GLY A 108 10.39 2.57 8.85
N ASP A 109 11.35 2.69 9.77
CA ASP A 109 11.30 3.74 10.81
C ASP A 109 11.72 5.12 10.26
N ALA A 110 12.55 5.13 9.22
CA ALA A 110 12.94 6.35 8.53
C ALA A 110 11.88 6.74 7.48
N ILE A 111 11.70 8.05 7.29
CA ILE A 111 10.74 8.59 6.30
C ILE A 111 11.08 8.03 4.90
N GLY A 112 10.10 7.39 4.27
CA GLY A 112 10.25 6.83 2.93
C GLY A 112 11.03 5.50 2.84
N SER A 113 11.48 4.94 3.97
CA SER A 113 12.11 3.61 4.00
C SER A 113 11.07 2.49 3.95
N VAL A 114 11.46 1.35 3.36
CA VAL A 114 10.65 0.12 3.32
C VAL A 114 11.43 -1.05 3.91
N ARG A 115 10.80 -1.70 4.88
CA ARG A 115 11.33 -2.85 5.62
C ARG A 115 10.73 -4.14 5.10
N HIS A 116 11.59 -5.03 4.63
CA HIS A 116 11.25 -6.39 4.21
C HIS A 116 11.52 -7.34 5.39
N VAL A 117 10.51 -8.08 5.84
CA VAL A 117 10.60 -8.93 7.03
C VAL A 117 10.92 -10.37 6.59
N PRO A 118 12.16 -10.85 6.77
CA PRO A 118 12.53 -12.20 6.39
C PRO A 118 11.91 -13.24 7.34
N ALA A 119 11.76 -14.48 6.86
CA ALA A 119 11.43 -15.59 7.74
C ALA A 119 12.49 -15.77 8.86
N PRO A 120 12.11 -16.20 10.07
CA PRO A 120 13.05 -16.42 11.16
C PRO A 120 14.14 -17.44 10.79
N GLY A 121 15.37 -17.19 11.23
CA GLY A 121 16.51 -18.10 10.99
C GLY A 121 17.09 -18.06 9.58
N MET A 122 16.60 -17.19 8.71
CA MET A 122 17.17 -17.03 7.37
C MET A 122 18.51 -16.27 7.41
N PRO A 123 19.44 -16.59 6.49
CA PRO A 123 20.69 -15.88 6.37
C PRO A 123 20.44 -14.42 5.98
N ARG A 124 21.20 -13.53 6.61
CA ARG A 124 21.11 -12.09 6.41
C ARG A 124 22.02 -11.68 5.25
N PRO A 125 21.54 -10.84 4.30
CA PRO A 125 22.36 -10.29 3.25
C PRO A 125 23.38 -9.30 3.77
N GLU A 126 24.41 -9.05 2.97
CA GLU A 126 25.42 -8.06 3.27
C GLU A 126 24.95 -6.68 2.80
N ILE A 127 25.32 -5.62 3.53
CA ILE A 127 25.07 -4.25 3.06
C ILE A 127 25.83 -4.04 1.75
N GLY A 128 25.17 -3.47 0.75
CA GLY A 128 25.70 -3.31 -0.60
C GLY A 128 25.48 -4.51 -1.53
N GLU A 129 25.03 -5.66 -1.02
CA GLU A 129 24.68 -6.83 -1.83
C GLU A 129 23.54 -6.48 -2.80
N THR A 130 23.63 -6.98 -4.04
CA THR A 130 22.56 -6.86 -5.04
C THR A 130 21.71 -8.12 -5.03
N LEU A 131 20.41 -7.95 -4.82
CA LEU A 131 19.43 -9.02 -4.75
C LEU A 131 18.43 -8.91 -5.90
N THR A 132 17.90 -10.05 -6.33
CA THR A 132 16.70 -10.09 -7.20
C THR A 132 15.47 -10.24 -6.32
N LEU A 133 14.52 -9.32 -6.49
CA LEU A 133 13.25 -9.26 -5.80
C LEU A 133 12.26 -10.09 -6.59
N GLU A 134 11.47 -10.92 -5.91
CA GLU A 134 10.37 -11.66 -6.49
C GLU A 134 9.18 -11.62 -5.54
N ILE A 135 8.08 -11.00 -5.95
CA ILE A 135 6.86 -10.96 -5.14
C ILE A 135 5.99 -12.21 -5.37
N ASP A 136 5.22 -12.60 -4.36
CA ASP A 136 4.11 -13.54 -4.53
C ASP A 136 3.02 -12.87 -5.39
N TRP A 137 3.10 -13.11 -6.70
CA TRP A 137 2.22 -12.45 -7.67
C TRP A 137 0.76 -12.81 -7.49
N GLN A 138 0.45 -14.07 -7.18
CA GLN A 138 -0.92 -14.52 -6.97
C GLN A 138 -1.56 -13.80 -5.79
N ARG A 139 -0.80 -13.64 -4.69
CA ARG A 139 -1.22 -12.85 -3.53
C ARG A 139 -1.43 -11.38 -3.92
N ARG A 140 -0.41 -10.75 -4.52
CA ARG A 140 -0.47 -9.33 -4.92
C ARG A 140 -1.68 -9.05 -5.80
N TYR A 141 -1.88 -9.85 -6.83
CA TYR A 141 -2.96 -9.64 -7.79
C TYR A 141 -4.34 -9.82 -7.15
N SER A 142 -4.48 -10.76 -6.20
CA SER A 142 -5.72 -10.92 -5.42
C SER A 142 -6.00 -9.67 -4.57
N LEU A 143 -4.99 -9.12 -3.90
CA LEU A 143 -5.11 -7.87 -3.15
C LEU A 143 -5.47 -6.69 -4.05
N MET A 144 -4.84 -6.55 -5.23
CA MET A 144 -5.17 -5.51 -6.20
C MET A 144 -6.63 -5.59 -6.67
N ARG A 145 -7.13 -6.80 -6.95
CA ARG A 145 -8.53 -7.02 -7.34
C ARG A 145 -9.50 -6.63 -6.24
N LEU A 146 -9.23 -7.06 -5.01
CA LEU A 146 -10.06 -6.69 -3.86
C LEU A 146 -10.03 -5.19 -3.61
N HIS A 147 -8.86 -4.55 -3.63
CA HIS A 147 -8.72 -3.11 -3.46
C HIS A 147 -9.53 -2.35 -4.52
N THR A 148 -9.40 -2.73 -5.79
CA THR A 148 -10.15 -2.10 -6.88
C THR A 148 -11.66 -2.30 -6.69
N ALA A 149 -12.10 -3.50 -6.31
CA ALA A 149 -13.52 -3.78 -6.04
C ALA A 149 -14.07 -2.91 -4.90
N LEU A 150 -13.29 -2.67 -3.84
CA LEU A 150 -13.69 -1.77 -2.75
C LEU A 150 -13.81 -0.31 -3.23
N HIS A 151 -12.94 0.17 -4.11
CA HIS A 151 -13.10 1.50 -4.73
C HIS A 151 -14.38 1.60 -5.56
N VAL A 152 -14.68 0.57 -6.37
CA VAL A 152 -15.92 0.53 -7.15
C VAL A 152 -17.15 0.50 -6.24
N MET A 153 -17.09 -0.24 -5.13
CA MET A 153 -18.17 -0.26 -4.12
C MET A 153 -18.40 1.12 -3.51
N SER A 154 -17.35 1.92 -3.29
CA SER A 154 -17.47 3.32 -2.84
C SER A 154 -18.14 4.25 -3.86
N CYS A 155 -18.27 3.86 -5.14
CA CYS A 155 -19.09 4.59 -6.10
C CYS A 155 -20.59 4.33 -5.91
N VAL A 156 -20.95 3.20 -5.27
CA VAL A 156 -22.34 2.80 -5.00
C VAL A 156 -22.77 3.25 -3.60
N VAL A 157 -21.89 3.13 -2.61
CA VAL A 157 -22.10 3.61 -1.25
C VAL A 157 -21.47 5.00 -1.11
N VAL A 158 -22.26 6.03 -1.38
CA VAL A 158 -21.82 7.43 -1.32
C VAL A 158 -21.87 7.93 0.12
N ALA A 159 -20.85 7.59 0.90
CA ALA A 159 -20.66 8.06 2.27
C ALA A 159 -19.16 8.16 2.61
N PRO A 160 -18.78 8.96 3.62
CA PRO A 160 -17.38 9.02 4.06
C PRO A 160 -16.89 7.64 4.52
N VAL A 161 -15.71 7.23 4.04
CA VAL A 161 -15.05 6.01 4.51
C VAL A 161 -14.30 6.31 5.80
N SER A 162 -14.63 5.62 6.88
CA SER A 162 -14.00 5.77 8.20
C SER A 162 -12.92 4.74 8.47
N GLY A 163 -12.84 3.67 7.67
CA GLY A 163 -11.87 2.61 7.83
C GLY A 163 -11.91 1.57 6.71
N GLY A 164 -10.88 0.73 6.65
CA GLY A 164 -10.81 -0.34 5.66
C GLY A 164 -9.74 -1.37 5.99
N ASN A 165 -9.91 -2.58 5.47
CA ASN A 165 -8.89 -3.63 5.55
C ASN A 165 -8.97 -4.54 4.33
N ILE A 166 -7.81 -4.90 3.78
CA ILE A 166 -7.69 -5.77 2.62
C ILE A 166 -6.67 -6.86 2.95
N ALA A 167 -7.19 -8.06 3.12
CA ALA A 167 -6.46 -9.29 3.35
C ALA A 167 -6.61 -10.21 2.12
N PRO A 168 -5.79 -11.26 1.97
CA PRO A 168 -5.80 -12.13 0.79
C PRO A 168 -7.15 -12.79 0.49
N ASP A 169 -7.95 -13.06 1.53
CA ASP A 169 -9.21 -13.78 1.49
C ASP A 169 -10.44 -12.87 1.60
N LYS A 170 -10.28 -11.62 2.06
CA LYS A 170 -11.39 -10.71 2.31
C LYS A 170 -10.97 -9.23 2.28
N GLY A 171 -11.91 -8.38 1.88
CA GLY A 171 -11.84 -6.93 2.01
C GLY A 171 -13.02 -6.39 2.81
N ARG A 172 -12.84 -5.27 3.50
CA ARG A 172 -13.93 -4.51 4.13
C ARG A 172 -13.70 -3.01 3.99
N LEU A 173 -14.79 -2.26 3.91
CA LEU A 173 -14.82 -0.82 4.10
C LEU A 173 -15.84 -0.49 5.18
N ASP A 174 -15.51 0.50 6.01
CA ASP A 174 -16.37 1.07 7.02
C ASP A 174 -16.84 2.44 6.52
N PHE A 175 -18.15 2.68 6.56
CA PHE A 175 -18.74 3.94 6.13
C PHE A 175 -19.36 4.65 7.33
N ASP A 176 -19.20 5.97 7.40
CA ASP A 176 -19.91 6.82 8.36
C ASP A 176 -21.34 7.09 7.85
N ILE A 177 -22.22 6.11 8.06
CA ILE A 177 -23.61 6.11 7.60
C ILE A 177 -24.49 5.30 8.56
N ASP A 178 -25.78 5.63 8.62
CA ASP A 178 -26.76 4.79 9.28
C ASP A 178 -26.86 3.43 8.58
N MET A 179 -26.63 2.35 9.32
CA MET A 179 -26.66 0.96 8.83
C MET A 179 -28.00 0.59 8.18
N SER A 180 -29.10 1.23 8.56
CA SER A 180 -30.43 1.00 7.95
C SER A 180 -30.52 1.46 6.50
N LEU A 181 -29.59 2.31 6.05
CA LEU A 181 -29.48 2.78 4.67
C LEU A 181 -28.65 1.84 3.78
N LEU A 182 -27.98 0.84 4.38
CA LEU A 182 -27.19 -0.15 3.65
C LEU A 182 -28.08 -1.34 3.24
N ASP A 183 -28.12 -1.58 1.94
CA ASP A 183 -28.78 -2.73 1.33
C ASP A 183 -27.71 -3.57 0.61
N ALA A 184 -27.37 -4.72 1.20
CA ALA A 184 -26.30 -5.56 0.71
C ALA A 184 -26.58 -6.13 -0.69
N GLU A 185 -27.82 -6.51 -0.99
CA GLU A 185 -28.19 -7.09 -2.28
C GLU A 185 -28.10 -6.02 -3.38
N ARG A 186 -28.60 -4.82 -3.09
CA ARG A 186 -28.48 -3.68 -4.01
C ARG A 186 -27.02 -3.30 -4.24
N ILE A 187 -26.23 -3.19 -3.18
CA ILE A 187 -24.81 -2.81 -3.26
C ILE A 187 -24.03 -3.83 -4.09
N GLU A 188 -24.25 -5.13 -3.86
CA GLU A 188 -23.64 -6.20 -4.65
C GLU A 188 -24.02 -6.10 -6.12
N HIS A 189 -25.32 -5.96 -6.42
CA HIS A 189 -25.82 -5.88 -7.78
C HIS A 189 -25.22 -4.69 -8.56
N GLU A 190 -25.30 -3.48 -7.98
CA GLU A 190 -24.79 -2.27 -8.61
C GLU A 190 -23.26 -2.28 -8.75
N THR A 191 -22.53 -2.78 -7.75
CA THR A 191 -21.07 -2.91 -7.82
C THR A 191 -20.67 -3.87 -8.94
N ASN A 192 -21.32 -5.02 -9.06
CA ASN A 192 -21.08 -5.98 -10.13
C ASN A 192 -21.44 -5.41 -11.51
N ALA A 193 -22.50 -4.61 -11.61
CA ALA A 193 -22.85 -3.92 -12.85
C ALA A 193 -21.77 -2.90 -13.28
N LEU A 194 -21.17 -2.17 -12.32
CA LEU A 194 -20.04 -1.28 -12.59
C LEU A 194 -18.79 -2.04 -13.04
N ILE A 195 -18.46 -3.16 -12.39
CA ILE A 195 -17.34 -4.03 -12.78
C ILE A 195 -17.55 -4.57 -14.20
N ALA A 196 -18.77 -5.03 -14.52
CA ALA A 196 -19.09 -5.61 -15.82
C ALA A 196 -18.95 -4.61 -16.99
N ARG A 197 -19.06 -3.30 -16.73
CA ARG A 197 -18.82 -2.26 -17.73
C ARG A 197 -17.35 -2.18 -18.17
N GLY A 198 -16.41 -2.69 -17.36
CA GLY A 198 -14.98 -2.71 -17.72
C GLY A 198 -14.41 -1.32 -17.99
N VAL A 199 -14.84 -0.30 -17.24
CA VAL A 199 -14.37 1.08 -17.40
C VAL A 199 -12.87 1.15 -17.10
N GLU A 200 -12.14 1.88 -17.94
CA GLU A 200 -10.71 2.11 -17.76
C GLU A 200 -10.43 2.90 -16.48
N THR A 201 -9.36 2.52 -15.78
CA THR A 201 -8.91 3.19 -14.55
C THR A 201 -7.53 3.78 -14.77
N GLU A 202 -7.36 5.04 -14.40
CA GLU A 202 -6.08 5.73 -14.44
C GLU A 202 -5.65 6.16 -13.04
N THR A 203 -4.34 6.24 -12.85
CA THR A 203 -3.77 6.78 -11.63
C THR A 203 -2.97 8.01 -11.93
N VAL A 204 -3.28 9.11 -11.26
CA VAL A 204 -2.61 10.39 -11.44
C VAL A 204 -2.05 10.89 -10.13
N TRP A 205 -0.97 11.65 -10.21
CA TRP A 205 -0.50 12.48 -9.11
C TRP A 205 -1.21 13.82 -9.21
N ILE A 206 -1.75 14.30 -8.09
CA ILE A 206 -2.44 15.58 -7.98
C ILE A 206 -1.86 16.35 -6.82
N SER A 207 -1.91 17.68 -6.89
CA SER A 207 -1.52 18.54 -5.78
C SER A 207 -2.61 18.61 -4.70
N ASP A 208 -2.25 19.10 -3.51
CA ASP A 208 -3.21 19.38 -2.43
C ASP A 208 -4.27 20.41 -2.83
N GLU A 209 -3.94 21.33 -3.74
CA GLU A 209 -4.88 22.34 -4.25
C GLU A 209 -5.89 21.75 -5.23
N GLU A 210 -5.53 20.65 -5.90
CA GLU A 210 -6.40 19.97 -6.83
C GLU A 210 -7.40 19.04 -6.13
N LEU A 211 -7.04 18.46 -4.98
CA LEU A 211 -7.83 17.49 -4.18
C LEU A 211 -9.27 17.93 -3.91
#